data_AF-A0A838I8L3-F1
#
_entry.id   AF-A0A838I8L3-F1
#
_cell.length_a   1.000
_cell.length_b   1.000
_cell.length_c   1.000
_cell.angle_alpha   90.00
_cell.angle_beta   90.00
_cell.angle_gamma   90.00
#
_symmetry.space_group_name_H-M   'P 1'
#
loop_
_entity.id
_entity.type
_entity.pdbx_description
1 polymer ?
#
loop_
_entity_poly.entity_id
_entity_poly.type
_entity_poly.pdbx_seq_one_letter_code
_entity_poly.pdbx_strand_id
1 'polypeptide(L)' 'MDNVEIKKLLQSFRKGTTDSDDPIFREPLERLGSDPALAAWFRAEQEFDAVMVATFRNVPAGPPADGADGPERR' A
#
# COMPACT_ATOMS: atom_id res chain seq x y z
N MET A 1 -0.49 5.72 20.28
CA MET A 1 -1.48 5.68 19.18
C MET A 1 -2.61 4.73 19.53
N ASP A 2 -3.86 5.03 19.17
CA ASP A 2 -5.00 4.13 19.42
C ASP A 2 -5.12 3.03 18.36
N ASN A 3 -5.82 1.94 18.69
CA ASN A 3 -5.93 0.77 17.82
C ASN A 3 -6.55 1.09 16.45
N VAL A 4 -7.44 2.08 16.38
CA VAL A 4 -8.05 2.57 15.13
C VAL A 4 -7.01 3.23 14.23
N GLU A 5 -6.18 4.09 14.81
CA GLU A 5 -5.14 4.81 14.08
C GLU A 5 -4.06 3.82 13.62
N ILE A 6 -3.69 2.86 14.47
CA ILE A 6 -2.74 1.78 14.12
C ILE A 6 -3.23 1.01 12.90
N LYS A 7 -4.51 0.62 12.86
CA LYS A 7 -5.09 -0.06 11.70
C LYS A 7 -4.99 0.80 10.44
N LYS A 8 -5.34 2.08 10.49
CA LYS A 8 -5.26 2.98 9.32
C LYS A 8 -3.84 3.08 8.76
N LEU A 9 -2.82 3.19 9.62
CA LEU A 9 -1.44 3.16 9.16
C LEU A 9 -1.12 1.82 8.52
N LEU A 10 -1.41 0.71 9.20
CA LEU A 10 -1.13 -0.63 8.67
C LEU A 10 -1.83 -0.92 7.33
N GLN A 11 -3.01 -0.36 7.07
CA GLN A 11 -3.66 -0.47 5.75
C GLN A 11 -2.89 0.26 4.64
N SER A 12 -2.14 1.30 4.99
CA SER A 12 -1.31 2.06 4.04
C SER A 12 0.10 1.45 3.90
N PHE A 13 0.50 0.58 4.84
CA PHE A 13 1.80 -0.09 4.80
C PHE A 13 1.85 -1.09 3.65
N ARG A 14 2.77 -0.87 2.71
CA ARG A 14 3.08 -1.85 1.66
C ARG A 14 4.39 -2.56 1.96
N LYS A 15 4.36 -3.88 1.88
CA LYS A 15 5.56 -4.70 2.12
C LYS A 15 6.52 -4.57 0.94
N GLY A 16 7.78 -4.22 1.22
CA GLY A 16 8.83 -4.10 0.21
C GLY A 16 8.94 -2.72 -0.46
N THR A 17 8.24 -1.71 0.05
CA THR A 17 8.40 -0.30 -0.34
C THR A 17 9.17 0.47 0.74
N THR A 18 9.40 1.77 0.49
CA THR A 18 10.03 2.72 1.43
C THR A 18 9.34 2.77 2.79
N ASP A 19 8.05 2.40 2.86
CA ASP A 19 7.28 2.33 4.10
C ASP A 19 7.90 1.40 5.16
N SER A 20 8.74 0.45 4.75
CA SER A 20 9.45 -0.44 5.70
C SER A 20 10.54 0.27 6.53
N ASP A 21 11.04 1.41 6.06
CA ASP A 21 12.04 2.21 6.78
C ASP A 21 11.39 3.40 7.52
N ASP A 22 10.10 3.65 7.31
CA ASP A 22 9.43 4.82 7.86
C ASP A 22 9.13 4.60 9.36
N PRO A 23 9.63 5.49 10.25
CA PRO A 23 9.47 5.34 11.69
C PRO A 23 8.01 5.38 12.14
N ILE A 24 7.09 5.90 11.31
CA ILE A 24 5.66 5.94 11.61
C ILE A 24 5.05 4.54 11.77
N PHE A 25 5.64 3.52 11.13
CA PHE A 25 5.16 2.14 11.21
C PHE A 25 5.78 1.34 12.35
N ARG A 26 6.78 1.88 13.07
CA ARG A 26 7.46 1.16 14.14
C ARG A 26 6.50 0.74 15.27
N GLU A 27 5.78 1.70 15.84
CA GLU A 27 4.80 1.43 16.91
C GLU A 27 3.65 0.51 16.44
N PRO A 28 3.04 0.70 15.26
CA PRO A 28 2.08 -0.26 14.68
C PRO A 28 2.61 -1.68 14.55
N LEU A 29 3.84 -1.86 14.06
CA LEU A 29 4.46 -3.16 13.88
C LEU A 29 4.78 -3.83 15.23
N GLU A 30 5.23 -3.08 16.22
CA GLU A 30 5.42 -3.59 17.59
C GLU A 30 4.09 -4.06 18.20
N ARG A 31 2.98 -3.37 17.90
CA ARG A 31 1.66 -3.76 18.36
C ARG A 31 1.19 -5.09 17.78
N LEU A 32 1.58 -5.42 16.55
CA LEU A 32 1.30 -6.74 15.95
C LEU A 32 1.94 -7.87 16.76
N GLY A 33 3.10 -7.64 17.39
CA GLY A 33 3.74 -8.62 18.27
C GLY A 33 3.01 -8.81 19.60
N SER A 34 2.32 -7.77 20.08
CA SER A 34 1.62 -7.79 21.37
C SER A 34 0.13 -8.15 21.26
N ASP A 35 -0.49 -7.92 20.10
CA ASP A 35 -1.92 -8.13 19.86
C ASP A 35 -2.14 -9.15 18.73
N PRO A 36 -2.44 -10.42 19.04
CA PRO A 36 -2.59 -11.47 18.04
C PRO A 36 -3.82 -11.27 17.15
N ALA A 37 -4.85 -10.56 17.62
CA ALA A 37 -6.04 -10.27 16.81
C ALA A 37 -5.73 -9.23 15.73
N LEU A 38 -4.94 -8.22 16.08
CA LEU A 38 -4.41 -7.23 15.15
C LEU A 38 -3.47 -7.88 14.12
N ALA A 39 -2.61 -8.79 14.56
CA ALA A 39 -1.73 -9.56 13.66
C ALA A 39 -2.52 -10.39 12.65
N ALA A 40 -3.57 -11.11 13.10
CA ALA A 40 -4.44 -11.89 12.23
C ALA A 40 -5.16 -11.01 11.21
N TRP A 41 -5.70 -9.86 11.65
CA TRP A 41 -6.35 -8.90 10.76
C TRP A 41 -5.38 -8.33 9.72
N PHE A 42 -4.17 -7.92 10.13
CA PHE A 42 -3.18 -7.34 9.23
C PHE A 42 -2.68 -8.35 8.18
N ARG A 43 -2.55 -9.63 8.57
CA ARG A 43 -2.22 -10.70 7.61
C ARG A 43 -3.31 -10.83 6.53
N ALA A 44 -4.58 -10.83 6.91
CA ALA A 44 -5.69 -10.89 5.97
C ALA A 44 -5.70 -9.69 5.01
N GLU A 45 -5.42 -8.48 5.51
CA GLU A 45 -5.29 -7.28 4.67
C GLU A 45 -4.17 -7.41 3.64
N GLN A 46 -3.00 -7.93 4.04
CA GLN A 46 -1.88 -8.11 3.10
C GLN A 46 -2.15 -9.20 2.06
N GLU A 47 -2.87 -10.27 2.41
CA GLU A 47 -3.30 -11.28 1.45
C GLU A 47 -4.28 -10.68 0.42
N PHE A 48 -5.20 -9.83 0.87
CA PHE A 48 -6.11 -9.11 -0.01
C PHE A 48 -5.37 -8.14 -0.94
N ASP A 49 -4.47 -7.31 -0.41
CA ASP A 49 -3.67 -6.38 -1.22
C ASP A 49 -2.85 -7.12 -2.28
N ALA A 50 -2.23 -8.26 -1.92
CA ALA A 50 -1.48 -9.07 -2.88
C ALA A 50 -2.35 -9.59 -4.04
N VAL A 51 -3.58 -10.03 -3.74
CA VAL A 51 -4.55 -10.47 -4.77
C VAL A 51 -4.97 -9.30 -5.66
N MET A 52 -5.22 -8.14 -5.06
CA MET A 52 -5.60 -6.93 -5.79
C MET A 52 -4.47 -6.47 -6.71
N VAL A 53 -3.24 -6.36 -6.20
CA VAL A 53 -2.05 -6.01 -6.99
C VAL A 53 -1.83 -6.99 -8.14
N ALA A 54 -1.99 -8.30 -7.90
CA ALA A 54 -1.88 -9.32 -8.95
C ALA A 54 -2.95 -9.15 -10.05
N THR A 55 -4.17 -8.80 -9.66
CA THR A 55 -5.28 -8.54 -10.60
C THR A 55 -5.01 -7.28 -11.42
N PHE A 56 -4.65 -6.17 -10.77
CA PHE A 56 -4.40 -4.90 -11.44
C PHE A 56 -3.14 -4.90 -12.31
N ARG A 57 -2.12 -5.70 -11.97
CA ARG A 57 -0.92 -5.87 -12.82
C ARG A 57 -1.24 -6.45 -14.21
N ASN A 58 -2.34 -7.19 -14.34
CA ASN A 58 -2.80 -7.74 -15.61
C ASN A 58 -3.72 -6.79 -16.39
N VAL A 59 -4.08 -5.64 -15.82
CA VAL A 59 -4.79 -4.60 -16.56
C VAL A 59 -3.75 -3.90 -17.44
N PRO A 60 -3.87 -3.95 -18.77
CA PRO A 60 -2.97 -3.19 -19.63
C PRO A 60 -3.11 -1.73 -19.24
N ALA A 61 -2.00 -1.10 -18.87
CA ALA A 61 -1.94 0.35 -18.78
C ALA A 61 -2.40 0.86 -20.16
N GLY A 62 -3.56 1.51 -20.20
CA GLY A 62 -4.05 2.15 -21.41
C GLY A 62 -2.93 3.04 -21.99
N PRO A 63 -2.93 3.28 -23.30
CA PRO A 63 -1.89 4.11 -23.91
C PRO A 63 -1.76 5.41 -23.10
N PRO A 64 -0.52 5.91 -22.87
CA PRO A 64 -0.35 7.23 -22.29
C PRO A 64 -1.21 8.18 -23.11
N ALA A 65 -1.95 9.07 -22.44
CA ALA A 65 -2.82 10.03 -23.11
C ALA A 65 -1.98 10.79 -24.16
N ASP A 66 -2.10 10.39 -25.41
CA ASP A 66 -1.50 11.04 -26.56
C ASP A 66 -2.20 12.40 -26.69
N GLY A 67 -1.55 13.43 -26.18
CA GLY A 67 -2.17 14.74 -26.04
C GLY A 67 -1.24 15.82 -25.49
N ALA A 68 0.07 15.68 -25.69
CA ALA A 68 1.03 16.74 -25.42
C ALA A 68 1.73 17.17 -26.72
N ASP A 69 1.29 18.34 -27.18
CA ASP A 69 2.05 19.34 -27.93
C ASP A 69 2.11 19.21 -29.46
N GLY A 70 1.32 20.06 -30.11
CA GLY A 70 1.24 20.20 -31.55
C GLY A 70 2.51 20.81 -32.18
N PRO A 71 2.70 20.64 -33.50
CA PRO A 71 3.89 21.15 -34.16
C PRO A 71 3.74 22.65 -34.46
N GLU A 72 4.22 23.52 -33.58
CA GLU A 72 4.46 24.93 -33.91
C GLU A 72 5.96 25.16 -34.16
N ARG A 73 6.38 24.91 -35.40
CA ARG A 73 7.61 25.49 -35.98
C ARG A 73 7.32 26.03 -37.36
N ARG A 74 7.10 27.35 -37.45
CA ARG A 74 7.48 28.19 -38.59
C ARG A 74 7.89 29.56 -38.11
#